data_AF-A0A535HIQ3-F1
#
_entry.id   AF-A0A535HIQ3-F1
#
_cell.length_a   1.000
_cell.length_b   1.000
_cell.length_c   1.000
_cell.angle_alpha   90.00
_cell.angle_beta   90.00
_cell.angle_gamma   90.00
#
_symmetry.space_group_name_H-M   'P 1'
#
loop_
_entity.id
_entity.type
_entity.pdbx_description
1 polymer ?
#
loop_
_entity_poly.entity_id
_entity_poly.type
_entity_poly.pdbx_seq_one_letter_code
_entity_poly.pdbx_strand_id
1 'polypeptide(L)'
;MEKFDDPYVQFRPPDPTPDDEICGCPADTPVKLVSLRELQGFNPLRCLDCNGEVPVDRLALTLPVLQAVSFWDSQHGAITALELASSRYEAWARQELLDPQSATNQSGLEAARLVNASHPCFFSFFDPDSDEDWKPRDHCPVCNGHLVRYRKGKYPQLLCERDRVVVGG
;
A
#
# COMPACT_ATOMS: atom_id res chain seq x y z
N MET A 1 22.22 -5.32 25.33
CA MET A 1 21.82 -3.93 25.62
C MET A 1 20.55 -3.72 24.84
N GLU A 2 19.41 -3.75 25.52
CA GLU A 2 18.09 -3.74 24.90
C GLU A 2 17.90 -2.44 24.11
N LYS A 3 17.47 -2.54 22.83
CA LYS A 3 17.22 -1.41 21.92
C LYS A 3 16.14 -0.42 22.42
N PHE A 4 15.52 -0.68 23.58
CA PHE A 4 14.38 0.06 24.11
C PHE A 4 14.75 1.27 25.00
N ASP A 5 16.03 1.43 25.38
CA ASP A 5 16.48 2.53 26.27
C ASP A 5 17.10 3.73 25.53
N ASP A 6 17.08 3.75 24.20
CA ASP A 6 17.65 4.85 23.43
C ASP A 6 16.58 5.88 23.03
N PRO A 7 16.48 7.04 23.71
CA PRO A 7 15.46 8.04 23.42
C PRO A 7 15.63 8.70 22.05
N TYR A 8 16.77 8.51 21.38
CA TYR A 8 17.03 9.08 20.06
C TYR A 8 16.67 8.15 18.91
N VAL A 9 16.18 6.94 19.19
CA VAL A 9 15.84 5.95 18.14
C VAL A 9 14.84 6.52 17.12
N GLN A 10 13.91 7.38 17.56
CA GLN A 10 12.91 8.02 16.70
C GLN A 10 13.50 9.06 15.72
N PHE A 11 14.72 9.54 15.95
CA PHE A 11 15.41 10.51 15.10
C PHE A 11 16.44 9.88 14.17
N ARG A 12 16.59 8.55 14.19
CA ARG A 12 17.52 7.84 13.32
C ARG A 12 16.83 7.46 12.01
N PRO A 13 17.60 7.27 10.92
CA PRO A 13 17.10 6.58 9.75
C PRO A 13 16.54 5.20 10.16
N PRO A 14 15.54 4.69 9.43
CA PRO A 14 15.04 3.34 9.66
C PRO A 14 16.15 2.32 9.41
N ASP A 15 16.13 1.25 10.18
CA ASP A 15 16.91 0.06 9.84
C ASP A 15 16.37 -0.54 8.52
N PRO A 16 17.22 -1.20 7.71
CA PRO A 16 16.75 -1.98 6.56
C PRO A 16 15.70 -3.01 6.98
N THR A 17 14.79 -3.33 6.05
CA THR A 17 13.78 -4.38 6.24
C THR A 17 14.45 -5.71 6.63
N PRO A 18 14.06 -6.34 7.76
CA PRO A 18 14.62 -7.62 8.18
C PRO A 18 14.48 -8.72 7.13
N ASP A 19 15.45 -9.64 7.07
CA ASP A 19 15.48 -10.71 6.05
C ASP A 19 14.22 -11.60 6.07
N ASP A 20 13.61 -11.80 7.24
CA ASP A 20 12.37 -12.58 7.41
C ASP A 20 11.09 -11.81 7.02
N GLU A 21 11.21 -10.50 6.76
CA GLU A 21 10.13 -9.65 6.22
C GLU A 21 10.29 -9.40 4.70
N ILE A 22 11.38 -9.86 4.10
CA ILE A 22 11.60 -9.84 2.65
C ILE A 22 10.84 -11.00 2.00
N CYS A 23 10.15 -10.71 0.88
CA CYS A 23 9.41 -11.69 0.11
C CYS A 23 10.33 -12.76 -0.48
N GLY A 24 10.04 -14.04 -0.19
CA GLY A 24 10.66 -15.22 -0.81
C GLY A 24 9.80 -15.92 -1.87
N CYS A 25 8.62 -15.39 -2.22
CA CYS A 25 7.71 -16.00 -3.19
C CYS A 25 8.28 -16.01 -4.63
N PRO A 26 7.77 -16.86 -5.54
CA PRO A 26 8.14 -16.86 -6.95
C PRO A 26 8.08 -15.48 -7.62
N ALA A 27 8.91 -15.26 -8.64
CA ALA A 27 9.06 -13.96 -9.31
C ALA A 27 7.85 -13.50 -10.12
N ASP A 28 6.87 -14.37 -10.37
CA ASP A 28 5.60 -14.06 -11.06
C ASP A 28 4.44 -13.82 -10.08
N THR A 29 4.69 -13.91 -8.77
CA THR A 29 3.67 -13.75 -7.73
C THR A 29 3.25 -12.29 -7.65
N PRO A 30 1.96 -11.94 -7.86
CA PRO A 30 1.50 -10.55 -7.89
C PRO A 30 1.93 -9.73 -6.68
N VAL A 31 2.10 -8.44 -6.90
CA VAL A 31 2.40 -7.46 -5.84
C VAL A 31 1.22 -6.53 -5.62
N LYS A 32 1.23 -5.84 -4.48
CA LYS A 32 0.39 -4.68 -4.22
C LYS A 32 1.23 -3.46 -3.89
N LEU A 33 0.79 -2.32 -4.39
CA LEU A 33 1.26 -1.00 -4.05
C LEU A 33 0.45 -0.50 -2.84
N VAL A 34 1.10 -0.34 -1.69
CA VAL A 34 0.48 0.07 -0.42
C VAL A 34 1.44 1.01 0.30
N SER A 35 0.96 2.16 0.79
CA SER A 35 1.80 3.03 1.60
C SER A 35 1.89 2.46 3.01
N LEU A 36 3.11 2.46 3.56
CA LEU A 36 3.42 1.99 4.92
C LEU A 36 4.19 3.05 5.70
N ARG A 37 4.09 4.32 5.29
CA ARG A 37 4.88 5.43 5.83
C ARG A 37 4.58 5.69 7.30
N GLU A 38 3.33 5.49 7.70
CA GLU A 38 2.88 5.54 9.09
C GLU A 38 3.52 4.46 9.96
N LEU A 39 3.95 3.34 9.37
CA LEU A 39 4.67 2.24 10.02
C LEU A 39 6.18 2.32 9.83
N GLN A 40 6.71 3.49 9.45
CA GLN A 40 8.12 3.71 9.12
C GLN A 40 8.65 2.87 7.94
N GLY A 41 7.75 2.30 7.13
CA GLY A 41 8.09 1.59 5.90
C GLY A 41 8.44 2.55 4.75
N PHE A 42 9.39 2.15 3.90
CA PHE A 42 9.87 2.96 2.77
C PHE A 42 9.62 2.32 1.40
N ASN A 43 9.48 1.00 1.34
CA ASN A 43 9.17 0.29 0.11
C ASN A 43 7.67 -0.03 0.06
N PRO A 44 6.89 0.64 -0.81
CA PRO A 44 5.45 0.45 -0.87
C PRO A 44 5.02 -0.81 -1.66
N LEU A 45 5.97 -1.63 -2.12
CA LEU A 45 5.67 -2.83 -2.92
C LEU A 45 5.70 -4.07 -2.01
N ARG A 46 4.53 -4.67 -1.80
CA ARG A 46 4.37 -5.87 -0.96
C ARG A 46 3.87 -7.04 -1.80
N CYS A 47 4.30 -8.24 -1.47
CA CYS A 47 3.82 -9.45 -2.15
C CYS A 47 2.34 -9.70 -1.79
N LEU A 48 1.51 -10.03 -2.78
CA LEU A 48 0.10 -10.31 -2.54
C LEU A 48 -0.12 -11.63 -1.79
N ASP A 49 0.81 -12.59 -1.92
CA ASP A 49 0.80 -13.88 -1.22
C ASP A 49 1.30 -13.75 0.23
N CYS A 50 2.56 -13.36 0.45
CA CYS A 50 3.16 -13.39 1.79
C CYS A 50 3.11 -12.05 2.55
N ASN A 51 2.73 -10.95 1.89
CA ASN A 51 2.76 -9.57 2.41
C ASN A 51 4.17 -9.06 2.80
N GLY A 52 5.23 -9.79 2.46
CA GLY A 52 6.60 -9.36 2.62
C GLY A 52 6.99 -8.28 1.62
N GLU A 53 8.02 -7.51 1.94
CA GLU A 53 8.59 -6.50 1.05
C GLU A 53 9.12 -7.16 -0.23
N VAL A 54 8.81 -6.59 -1.40
CA VAL A 54 9.41 -7.06 -2.66
C VAL A 54 10.57 -6.15 -3.02
N PRO A 55 11.82 -6.67 -3.02
CA PRO A 55 12.98 -5.92 -3.48
C PRO A 55 12.77 -5.39 -4.90
N VAL A 56 13.02 -4.09 -5.09
CA VAL A 56 12.75 -3.40 -6.38
C VAL A 56 13.60 -3.91 -7.54
N ASP A 57 14.78 -4.44 -7.24
CA ASP A 57 15.69 -5.09 -8.19
C ASP A 57 15.10 -6.37 -8.79
N ARG A 58 14.23 -7.08 -8.04
CA ARG A 58 13.48 -8.24 -8.58
C ARG A 58 12.42 -7.86 -9.60
N LEU A 59 11.97 -6.61 -9.59
CA LEU A 59 10.88 -6.13 -10.45
C LEU A 59 11.41 -5.48 -11.75
N ALA A 60 12.72 -5.25 -11.85
CA ALA A 60 13.37 -4.63 -13.01
C ALA A 60 12.70 -3.32 -13.48
N LEU A 61 12.20 -2.52 -12.53
CA LEU A 61 11.48 -1.27 -12.82
C LEU A 61 12.43 -0.20 -13.35
N THR A 62 11.93 0.60 -14.29
CA THR A 62 12.69 1.75 -14.80
C THR A 62 12.68 2.91 -13.79
N LEU A 63 13.67 3.80 -13.88
CA LEU A 63 13.76 4.97 -13.00
C LEU A 63 12.47 5.83 -12.99
N PRO A 64 11.81 6.13 -14.14
CA PRO A 64 10.53 6.86 -14.12
C PRO A 64 9.42 6.17 -13.31
N VAL A 65 9.34 4.84 -13.36
CA VAL A 65 8.36 4.06 -12.57
C VAL A 65 8.68 4.15 -11.09
N LEU A 66 9.96 3.99 -10.72
CA LEU A 66 10.41 4.13 -9.33
C LEU A 66 10.12 5.53 -8.77
N GLN A 67 10.31 6.57 -9.58
CA GLN A 67 10.00 7.95 -9.20
C GLN A 67 8.49 8.16 -9.02
N ALA A 68 7.65 7.61 -9.91
CA ALA A 68 6.20 7.69 -9.78
C ALA A 68 5.69 7.01 -8.50
N VAL A 69 6.19 5.80 -8.22
CA VAL A 69 5.88 5.05 -7.00
C VAL A 69 6.32 5.81 -5.74
N SER A 70 7.56 6.31 -5.72
CA SER A 70 8.11 7.06 -4.58
C SER A 70 7.36 8.37 -4.33
N PHE A 71 7.02 9.11 -5.38
CA PHE A 71 6.27 10.35 -5.27
C PHE A 71 4.86 10.11 -4.72
N TRP A 72 4.14 9.13 -5.28
CA TRP A 72 2.83 8.74 -4.78
C TRP A 72 2.89 8.33 -3.31
N ASP A 73 3.82 7.45 -2.93
CA ASP A 73 3.95 6.95 -1.57
C ASP A 73 4.23 8.08 -0.56
N SER A 74 5.08 9.04 -0.92
CA SER A 74 5.33 10.22 -0.09
C SER A 74 4.09 11.09 0.10
N GLN A 75 3.26 11.27 -0.94
CA GLN A 75 2.05 12.09 -0.84
C GLN A 75 0.93 11.36 -0.11
N HIS A 76 0.68 10.10 -0.47
CA HIS A 76 -0.36 9.27 0.14
C HIS A 76 -0.08 9.06 1.62
N GLY A 77 1.16 8.70 1.99
CA GLY A 77 1.57 8.55 3.38
C GLY A 77 1.42 9.84 4.20
N ALA A 78 1.64 11.02 3.60
CA ALA A 78 1.41 12.29 4.29
C ALA A 78 -0.09 12.54 4.55
N ILE A 79 -0.97 12.16 3.61
CA ILE A 79 -2.42 12.24 3.79
C ILE A 79 -2.88 11.23 4.85
N THR A 80 -2.38 9.99 4.84
CA THR A 80 -2.64 9.00 5.89
C THR A 80 -2.22 9.51 7.26
N ALA A 81 -1.04 10.13 7.38
CA ALA A 81 -0.60 10.71 8.65
C ALA A 81 -1.52 11.85 9.13
N LEU A 82 -2.10 12.63 8.20
CA LEU A 82 -3.10 13.64 8.54
C LEU A 82 -4.41 13.02 9.00
N GLU A 83 -4.83 11.90 8.39
CA GLU A 83 -6.03 11.18 8.79
C GLU A 83 -5.94 10.62 10.21
N LEU A 84 -4.76 10.14 10.60
CA LEU A 84 -4.57 9.45 11.88
C LEU A 84 -4.43 10.39 13.10
N ALA A 85 -3.84 11.58 12.94
CA ALA A 85 -3.38 12.34 14.11
C ALA A 85 -3.32 13.87 13.94
N SER A 86 -4.07 14.45 13.00
CA SER A 86 -4.00 15.90 12.76
C SER A 86 -5.10 16.72 13.43
N SER A 87 -6.09 16.06 14.03
CA SER A 87 -7.37 16.63 14.48
C SER A 87 -8.12 17.40 13.38
N ARG A 88 -7.68 18.62 13.05
CA ARG A 88 -8.37 19.53 12.14
C ARG A 88 -8.43 19.02 10.70
N TYR A 89 -7.46 18.22 10.26
CA TYR A 89 -7.38 17.74 8.88
C TYR A 89 -7.84 16.29 8.69
N GLU A 90 -8.23 15.60 9.77
CA GLU A 90 -8.58 14.17 9.73
C GLU A 90 -9.73 13.91 8.75
N ALA A 91 -10.82 14.68 8.86
CA ALA A 91 -11.99 14.52 8.00
C ALA A 91 -11.67 14.80 6.51
N TRP A 92 -10.86 15.82 6.23
CA TRP A 92 -10.44 16.13 4.86
C TRP A 92 -9.54 15.01 4.31
N ALA A 93 -8.55 14.57 5.09
CA ALA A 93 -7.62 13.52 4.67
C ALA A 93 -8.36 12.20 4.42
N ARG A 94 -9.29 11.82 5.31
CA ARG A 94 -10.16 10.66 5.11
C ARG A 94 -10.96 10.75 3.81
N GLN A 95 -11.52 11.92 3.49
CA GLN A 95 -12.23 12.12 2.23
C GLN A 95 -11.32 11.91 1.02
N GLU A 96 -10.09 12.45 1.04
CA GLU A 96 -9.11 12.24 -0.03
C GLU A 96 -8.73 10.76 -0.18
N LEU A 97 -8.59 10.01 0.92
CA LEU A 97 -8.25 8.59 0.89
C LEU A 97 -9.43 7.71 0.40
N LEU A 98 -10.66 8.07 0.73
CA LEU A 98 -11.87 7.32 0.35
C LEU A 98 -12.38 7.64 -1.06
N ASP A 99 -12.13 8.85 -1.58
CA ASP A 99 -12.61 9.26 -2.91
C ASP A 99 -11.72 8.65 -4.01
N PRO A 100 -12.24 7.74 -4.85
CA PRO A 100 -11.47 7.15 -5.94
C PRO A 100 -10.99 8.19 -6.98
N GLN A 101 -11.59 9.38 -7.03
CA GLN A 101 -11.23 10.46 -7.94
C GLN A 101 -10.24 11.47 -7.33
N SER A 102 -9.84 11.29 -6.07
CA SER A 102 -8.84 12.15 -5.44
C SER A 102 -7.48 12.08 -6.15
N ALA A 103 -6.69 13.14 -6.01
CA ALA A 103 -5.36 13.20 -6.65
C ALA A 103 -4.44 12.06 -6.16
N THR A 104 -4.53 11.69 -4.87
CA THR A 104 -3.71 10.63 -4.30
C THR A 104 -4.11 9.24 -4.80
N ASN A 105 -5.41 8.98 -5.00
CA ASN A 105 -5.86 7.69 -5.51
C ASN A 105 -5.64 7.57 -7.02
N GLN A 106 -5.85 8.65 -7.78
CA GLN A 106 -5.55 8.66 -9.22
C GLN A 106 -4.05 8.46 -9.50
N SER A 107 -3.17 9.12 -8.73
CA SER A 107 -1.72 8.91 -8.86
C SER A 107 -1.29 7.51 -8.43
N GLY A 108 -1.91 6.93 -7.40
CA GLY A 108 -1.63 5.56 -6.95
C GLY A 108 -2.04 4.50 -7.96
N LEU A 109 -3.24 4.64 -8.55
CA LEU A 109 -3.71 3.78 -9.64
C LEU A 109 -2.78 3.85 -10.85
N GLU A 110 -2.34 5.05 -11.23
CA GLU A 110 -1.38 5.22 -12.32
C GLU A 110 -0.01 4.59 -12.00
N ALA A 111 0.52 4.78 -10.79
CA ALA A 111 1.77 4.16 -10.36
C ALA A 111 1.66 2.62 -10.38
N ALA A 112 0.56 2.06 -9.87
CA ALA A 112 0.28 0.63 -9.92
C ALA A 112 0.18 0.13 -11.38
N ARG A 113 -0.47 0.88 -12.28
CA ARG A 113 -0.55 0.56 -13.71
C ARG A 113 0.83 0.52 -14.37
N LEU A 114 1.72 1.46 -14.03
CA LEU A 114 3.09 1.51 -14.54
C LEU A 114 3.91 0.30 -14.08
N VAL A 115 3.79 -0.11 -12.81
CA VAL A 115 4.40 -1.36 -12.31
C VAL A 115 3.80 -2.58 -13.01
N ASN A 116 2.46 -2.58 -13.18
CA ASN A 116 1.71 -3.66 -13.82
C ASN A 116 2.14 -3.95 -15.26
N ALA A 117 2.77 -2.99 -15.96
CA ALA A 117 3.31 -3.20 -17.29
C ALA A 117 4.49 -4.20 -17.32
N SER A 118 5.21 -4.37 -16.21
CA SER A 118 6.34 -5.29 -16.08
C SER A 118 6.06 -6.44 -15.13
N HIS A 119 5.22 -6.24 -14.13
CA HIS A 119 4.93 -7.23 -13.10
C HIS A 119 3.50 -7.05 -12.57
N PRO A 120 2.65 -8.10 -12.49
CA PRO A 120 1.29 -7.97 -11.97
C PRO A 120 1.22 -7.19 -10.66
N CYS A 121 0.49 -6.08 -10.66
CA CYS A 121 0.45 -5.13 -9.54
C CYS A 121 -0.98 -4.66 -9.30
N PHE A 122 -1.38 -4.62 -8.03
CA PHE A 122 -2.65 -4.08 -7.57
C PHE A 122 -2.43 -2.85 -6.69
N PHE A 123 -3.26 -1.82 -6.85
CA PHE A 123 -3.31 -0.69 -5.93
C PHE A 123 -4.09 -1.10 -4.66
N SER A 124 -3.45 -1.00 -3.50
CA SER A 124 -4.12 -1.19 -2.21
C SER A 124 -4.91 0.05 -1.87
N PHE A 125 -6.22 0.00 -2.08
CA PHE A 125 -7.10 1.12 -1.80
C PHE A 125 -7.32 1.25 -0.29
N PHE A 126 -7.35 2.49 0.20
CA PHE A 126 -7.53 2.76 1.62
C PHE A 126 -8.82 2.15 2.16
N ASP A 127 -8.70 1.45 3.29
CA ASP A 127 -9.81 0.80 3.97
C ASP A 127 -9.72 1.14 5.46
N PRO A 128 -10.71 1.84 6.04
CA PRO A 128 -10.67 2.26 7.44
C PRO A 128 -11.14 1.10 8.35
N ASP A 129 -10.43 -0.02 8.30
CA ASP A 129 -10.76 -1.28 9.00
C ASP A 129 -10.65 -1.21 10.53
N SER A 130 -10.11 -0.10 11.03
CA SER A 130 -10.07 0.26 12.45
C SER A 130 -11.33 0.98 12.96
N ASP A 131 -12.23 1.42 12.07
CA ASP A 131 -13.50 2.06 12.47
C ASP A 131 -14.45 1.02 13.12
N GLU A 132 -15.15 1.42 14.20
CA GLU A 132 -16.05 0.52 14.95
C GLU A 132 -17.20 -0.06 14.11
N ASP A 133 -17.68 0.69 13.12
CA ASP A 133 -18.78 0.32 12.23
C ASP A 133 -18.32 -0.20 10.86
N TRP A 134 -17.02 -0.45 10.70
CA TRP A 134 -16.44 -0.94 9.46
C TRP A 134 -17.04 -2.27 9.01
N LYS A 135 -17.21 -2.39 7.69
CA LYS A 135 -17.62 -3.64 7.02
C LYS A 135 -16.77 -3.85 5.77
N PRO A 136 -16.37 -5.10 5.48
CA PRO A 136 -15.66 -5.40 4.23
C PRO A 136 -16.46 -4.93 3.02
N ARG A 137 -15.78 -4.28 2.07
CA ARG A 137 -16.36 -3.89 0.79
C ARG A 137 -16.57 -5.13 -0.08
N ASP A 138 -17.74 -5.25 -0.69
CA ASP A 138 -18.02 -6.29 -1.69
C ASP A 138 -17.89 -5.78 -3.13
N HIS A 139 -17.84 -4.46 -3.32
CA HIS A 139 -17.67 -3.80 -4.61
C HIS A 139 -16.43 -2.91 -4.65
N CYS A 140 -15.81 -2.84 -5.84
CA CYS A 140 -14.63 -2.03 -6.10
C CYS A 140 -14.93 -0.53 -5.98
N PRO A 141 -14.11 0.24 -5.25
CA PRO A 141 -14.35 1.68 -5.04
C PRO A 141 -14.25 2.50 -6.33
N VAL A 142 -13.49 2.05 -7.33
CA VAL A 142 -13.30 2.78 -8.60
C VAL A 142 -14.48 2.57 -9.54
N CYS A 143 -15.01 1.37 -9.56
CA CYS A 143 -15.70 0.85 -10.74
C CYS A 143 -17.05 0.20 -10.39
N ASN A 144 -17.29 0.02 -9.09
CA ASN A 144 -18.45 -0.63 -8.50
C ASN A 144 -18.71 -2.06 -8.99
N GLY A 145 -17.70 -2.74 -9.55
CA GLY A 145 -17.75 -4.16 -9.88
C GLY A 145 -17.52 -5.04 -8.66
N HIS A 146 -18.08 -6.25 -8.65
CA HIS A 146 -17.91 -7.20 -7.55
C HIS A 146 -16.44 -7.58 -7.35
N LEU A 147 -16.00 -7.61 -6.09
CA LEU A 147 -14.64 -7.98 -5.72
C LEU A 147 -14.51 -9.50 -5.54
N VAL A 148 -13.40 -10.07 -5.97
CA VAL A 148 -13.16 -11.52 -5.91
C VAL A 148 -12.16 -11.83 -4.80
N ARG A 149 -12.49 -12.81 -3.95
CA ARG A 149 -11.60 -13.24 -2.88
C ARG A 149 -10.30 -13.82 -3.42
N TYR A 150 -9.18 -13.24 -2.99
CA TYR A 150 -7.85 -13.80 -3.23
C TYR A 150 -7.56 -14.92 -2.23
N ARG A 151 -7.32 -16.13 -2.74
CA ARG A 151 -7.16 -17.33 -1.89
C ARG A 151 -5.72 -17.70 -1.57
N LYS A 152 -4.74 -17.14 -2.29
CA LYS A 152 -3.32 -17.42 -2.10
C LYS A 152 -2.66 -16.53 -1.06
N GLY A 153 -3.28 -15.38 -0.76
CA GLY A 153 -2.83 -14.43 0.25
C GLY A 153 -2.82 -15.00 1.66
N LYS A 154 -1.79 -14.63 2.42
CA LYS A 154 -1.67 -14.85 3.87
C LYS A 154 -2.81 -14.17 4.63
N TYR A 155 -3.27 -13.01 4.13
CA TYR A 155 -4.38 -12.25 4.70
C TYR A 155 -5.59 -12.26 3.77
N PRO A 156 -6.82 -12.23 4.32
CA PRO A 156 -8.04 -12.00 3.54
C PRO A 156 -7.92 -10.72 2.72
N GLN A 157 -8.07 -10.86 1.40
CA GLN A 157 -7.96 -9.76 0.45
C GLN A 157 -9.01 -9.97 -0.64
N LEU A 158 -9.60 -8.89 -1.11
CA LEU A 158 -10.58 -8.88 -2.19
C LEU A 158 -10.03 -8.06 -3.36
N LEU A 159 -10.13 -8.61 -4.57
CA LEU A 159 -9.51 -8.04 -5.78
C LEU A 159 -10.55 -7.57 -6.78
N CYS A 160 -10.26 -6.42 -7.39
CA CYS A 160 -10.83 -6.03 -8.67
C CYS A 160 -9.79 -6.27 -9.77
N GLU A 161 -10.00 -7.30 -10.61
CA GLU A 161 -9.11 -7.59 -11.74
C GLU A 161 -9.18 -6.53 -12.84
N ARG A 162 -10.34 -5.87 -13.00
CA ARG A 162 -10.55 -4.83 -14.01
C ARG A 162 -9.70 -3.60 -13.73
N ASP A 163 -9.82 -3.06 -12.52
CA ASP A 163 -9.20 -1.80 -12.13
C ASP A 163 -7.89 -2.00 -11.37
N ARG A 164 -7.46 -3.26 -11.22
CA ARG A 164 -6.25 -3.66 -10.48
C ARG A 164 -6.23 -3.08 -9.07
N VAL A 165 -7.32 -3.25 -8.33
CA VAL A 165 -7.45 -2.79 -6.95
C VAL A 165 -7.49 -3.98 -5.99
N VAL A 166 -6.88 -3.83 -4.82
CA VAL A 166 -7.03 -4.73 -3.67
C VAL A 166 -7.54 -3.94 -2.45
N VAL A 167 -8.43 -4.55 -1.68
CA VAL A 167 -8.92 -4.06 -0.38
C VAL A 167 -8.87 -5.18 0.67
N GLY A 168 -9.06 -4.83 1.95
CA GLY A 168 -9.24 -5.80 3.03
C GLY A 168 -10.46 -6.71 2.79
N GLY A 169 -10.40 -7.95 3.27
CA GLY A 169 -11.46 -8.96 3.04
C GLY A 169 -11.86 -9.73 4.28
#